data_AF-A0A934CM63-F1
#
_entry.id   AF-A0A934CM63-F1
#
_cell.length_a   1.000
_cell.length_b   1.000
_cell.length_c   1.000
_cell.angle_alpha   90.00
_cell.angle_beta   90.00
_cell.angle_gamma   90.00
#
_symmetry.space_group_name_H-M   'P 1'
#
loop_
_entity.id
_entity.type
_entity.pdbx_description
1 polymer ?
#
loop_
_entity_poly.entity_id
_entity_poly.type
_entity_poly.pdbx_seq_one_letter_code
_entity_poly.pdbx_strand_id
1 'polypeptide(L)'
;MRLGHLCALALTLLLGMVSSVFAADCQKTAESCVEGPETRNIGGYPVHRDCWRYRSQFSCVSLAMRDDCQPLRDRGCSQVGSSCIDTNPLGACMLHEQTWQCRVASGSTSTITNCGGQQFCLDGHCFDTGNAPDADFAKMVTALEVQREAGKYVDPTTLVVFQGYDNRCRKKLFGLVNC
;
A
#
# COMPACT_ATOMS: atom_id res chain seq x y z
N MET A 1 -4.37 70.11 3.98
CA MET A 1 -5.03 68.94 4.61
C MET A 1 -5.25 67.94 3.48
N ARG A 2 -4.79 66.68 3.42
CA ARG A 2 -4.56 65.66 4.44
C ARG A 2 -3.52 64.68 3.87
N LEU A 3 -2.35 64.57 4.48
CA LEU A 3 -1.28 63.64 4.06
C LEU A 3 -0.71 62.91 5.29
N GLY A 4 -1.56 62.27 6.09
CA GLY A 4 -1.13 61.74 7.39
C GLY A 4 -1.92 60.60 8.04
N HIS A 5 -2.89 59.97 7.37
CA HIS A 5 -3.78 59.01 8.05
C HIS A 5 -3.95 57.63 7.39
N LEU A 6 -3.20 57.33 6.33
CA LEU A 6 -3.37 56.05 5.60
C LEU A 6 -2.38 54.95 6.02
N CYS A 7 -1.38 55.23 6.86
CA CYS A 7 -0.33 54.26 7.21
C CYS A 7 -0.49 53.62 8.61
N ALA A 8 -1.46 54.07 9.43
CA ALA A 8 -1.55 53.69 10.85
C ALA A 8 -2.55 52.56 11.16
N LEU A 9 -3.28 52.03 10.16
CA LEU A 9 -4.38 51.07 10.39
C LEU A 9 -4.05 49.62 10.00
N ALA A 10 -2.84 49.34 9.50
CA ALA A 10 -2.46 48.00 9.04
C ALA A 10 -1.59 47.19 10.01
N LEU A 11 -1.26 47.71 11.21
CA LEU A 11 -0.29 47.10 12.13
C LEU A 11 -0.89 46.51 13.43
N THR A 12 -2.21 46.45 13.58
CA THR A 12 -2.87 45.99 14.83
C THR A 12 -3.73 44.73 14.67
N LEU A 13 -3.46 43.89 13.67
CA LEU A 13 -4.19 42.63 13.44
C LEU A 13 -3.27 41.38 13.47
N LEU A 14 -2.27 41.36 14.36
CA LEU A 14 -1.34 40.24 14.57
C LEU A 14 -1.16 39.90 16.07
N LEU A 15 -2.20 40.10 16.89
CA LEU A 15 -2.22 39.75 18.32
C LEU A 15 -3.37 38.79 18.71
N GLY A 16 -3.85 37.97 17.77
CA GLY A 16 -5.09 37.20 17.92
C GLY A 16 -4.99 35.67 17.83
N MET A 17 -3.82 35.07 18.02
CA MET A 17 -3.71 33.61 18.20
C MET A 17 -2.87 33.29 19.43
N VAL A 18 -3.32 33.78 20.59
CA VAL A 18 -2.90 33.19 21.86
C VAL A 18 -3.69 31.89 21.99
N SER A 19 -3.07 30.78 21.59
CA SER A 19 -3.57 29.45 21.95
C SER A 19 -3.73 29.41 23.46
N SER A 20 -4.96 29.45 23.94
CA SER A 20 -5.25 29.30 25.36
C SER A 20 -4.86 27.88 25.74
N VAL A 21 -3.67 27.71 26.32
CA VAL A 21 -3.29 26.47 27.01
C VAL A 21 -4.06 26.49 28.32
N PHE A 22 -5.20 25.79 28.37
CA PHE A 22 -5.88 25.51 29.62
C PHE A 22 -5.04 24.47 30.37
N ALA A 23 -4.31 24.90 31.40
CA ALA A 23 -3.76 23.96 32.36
C ALA A 23 -4.92 23.22 33.03
N ALA A 24 -4.75 21.93 33.33
CA ALA A 24 -5.75 21.17 34.07
C ALA A 24 -6.03 21.88 35.41
N ASP A 25 -7.31 22.14 35.70
CA ASP A 25 -7.72 22.71 36.97
C ASP A 25 -7.54 21.65 38.07
N CYS A 26 -6.45 21.75 38.83
CA CYS A 26 -6.15 20.85 39.93
C CYS A 26 -6.90 21.31 41.18
N GLN A 27 -7.82 20.48 41.68
CA GLN A 27 -8.55 20.74 42.92
C GLN A 27 -7.86 20.04 44.09
N LYS A 28 -7.75 20.74 45.22
CA LYS A 28 -7.19 20.16 46.46
C LYS A 28 -8.19 19.17 47.06
N THR A 29 -7.79 17.91 47.20
CA THR A 29 -8.67 16.83 47.70
C THR A 29 -8.52 16.57 49.19
N ALA A 30 -7.34 16.83 49.76
CA ALA A 30 -7.11 16.67 51.19
C ALA A 30 -6.00 17.60 51.68
N GLU A 31 -6.05 17.94 52.97
CA GLU A 31 -4.97 18.59 53.70
C GLU A 31 -4.77 17.90 55.05
N SER A 32 -3.53 17.62 55.42
CA SER A 32 -3.20 17.06 56.72
C SER A 32 -2.02 17.78 57.33
N CYS A 33 -2.10 18.06 58.62
CA CYS A 33 -0.96 18.54 59.37
C CYS A 33 0.10 17.44 59.51
N VAL A 34 1.36 17.75 59.16
CA VAL A 34 2.49 16.82 59.34
C VAL A 34 3.45 17.26 60.45
N GLU A 35 3.32 18.51 60.92
CA GLU A 35 4.01 19.00 62.12
C GLU A 35 3.01 19.69 63.03
N GLY A 36 2.65 19.02 64.11
CA GLY A 36 1.58 19.43 65.03
C GLY A 36 1.87 20.68 65.86
N PRO A 37 1.08 20.90 66.93
CA PRO A 37 1.10 22.15 67.68
C PRO A 37 2.41 22.30 68.46
N GLU A 38 3.10 23.41 68.22
CA GLU A 38 4.38 23.73 68.88
C GLU A 38 4.56 25.26 68.92
N THR A 39 5.22 25.75 69.97
CA THR A 39 5.68 27.15 70.04
C THR A 39 7.15 27.22 69.65
N ARG A 40 7.46 27.96 68.58
CA ARG A 40 8.85 28.15 68.11
C ARG A 40 9.29 29.59 68.30
N ASN A 41 10.56 29.77 68.61
CA ASN A 41 11.17 31.10 68.66
C ASN A 41 11.58 31.54 67.27
N ILE A 42 10.94 32.57 66.71
CA ILE A 42 11.28 33.15 65.42
C ILE A 42 11.74 34.59 65.66
N GLY A 43 13.04 34.84 65.44
CA GLY A 43 13.61 36.18 65.60
C GLY A 43 13.55 36.75 67.02
N GLY A 44 13.52 35.89 68.05
CA GLY A 44 13.46 36.31 69.46
C GLY A 44 12.04 36.35 70.06
N TYR A 45 11.00 36.12 69.25
CA TYR A 45 9.61 36.11 69.68
C TYR A 45 9.02 34.69 69.69
N PRO A 46 8.31 34.28 70.76
CA PRO A 46 7.59 33.01 70.78
C PRO A 46 6.36 33.08 69.87
N VAL A 47 6.30 32.21 68.87
CA VAL A 47 5.16 32.07 67.96
C VAL A 47 4.57 30.68 68.11
N HIS A 48 3.30 30.62 68.49
CA HIS A 48 2.55 29.37 68.55
C HIS A 48 1.82 29.12 67.23
N ARG A 49 1.85 27.88 66.74
CA ARG A 49 1.00 27.42 65.63
C ARG A 49 0.45 26.05 65.94
N ASP A 50 -0.83 25.85 65.63
CA ASP A 50 -1.48 24.53 65.73
C ASP A 50 -0.86 23.51 64.76
N CYS A 51 -0.27 24.00 63.67
CA CYS A 51 0.45 23.20 62.72
C CYS A 51 1.54 24.02 62.00
N TRP A 52 2.76 23.52 61.98
CA TRP A 52 3.91 24.16 61.33
C TRP A 52 4.07 23.80 59.87
N ARG A 53 3.61 22.62 59.47
CA ARG A 53 3.72 22.13 58.09
C ARG A 53 2.51 21.30 57.71
N TYR A 54 1.94 21.62 56.55
CA TYR A 54 0.82 20.91 55.96
C TYR A 54 1.28 20.08 54.77
N ARG A 55 0.69 18.90 54.61
CA ARG A 55 0.72 18.11 53.38
C ARG A 55 -0.63 18.26 52.69
N SER A 56 -0.59 18.69 51.44
CA SER A 56 -1.77 18.81 50.59
C SER A 56 -1.79 17.72 49.54
N GLN A 57 -2.95 17.15 49.25
CA GLN A 57 -3.19 16.26 48.13
C GLN A 57 -4.06 17.00 47.09
N PHE A 58 -3.75 16.80 45.82
CA PHE A 58 -4.46 17.42 44.71
C PHE A 58 -4.94 16.33 43.74
N SER A 59 -6.11 16.54 43.16
CA SER A 59 -6.61 15.77 42.02
C SER A 59 -6.72 16.71 40.83
N CYS A 60 -5.95 16.40 39.79
CA CYS A 60 -5.99 17.10 38.53
C CYS A 60 -6.78 16.23 37.55
N VAL A 61 -7.96 16.70 37.14
CA VAL A 61 -8.73 16.05 36.08
C VAL A 61 -8.84 17.04 34.94
N SER A 62 -8.23 16.70 33.81
CA SER A 62 -8.46 17.42 32.57
C SER A 62 -9.90 17.15 32.11
N LEU A 63 -10.78 18.14 32.23
CA LEU A 63 -12.13 18.10 31.65
C LEU A 63 -12.12 18.43 30.14
N ALA A 64 -11.02 19.01 29.67
CA ALA A 64 -10.83 19.37 28.26
C ALA A 64 -10.16 18.21 27.52
N MET A 65 -10.94 17.20 27.14
CA MET A 65 -10.52 16.24 26.13
C MET A 65 -10.45 16.94 24.78
N ARG A 66 -9.24 17.04 24.21
CA ARG A 66 -9.03 17.47 22.82
C ARG A 66 -8.85 16.22 21.96
N ASP A 67 -9.65 16.11 20.92
CA ASP A 67 -9.48 15.09 19.89
C ASP A 67 -8.57 15.64 18.79
N ASP A 68 -7.27 15.40 18.93
CA ASP A 68 -6.27 15.78 17.93
C ASP A 68 -6.27 14.83 16.70
N CYS A 69 -7.11 13.79 16.70
CA CYS A 69 -7.17 12.80 15.62
C CYS A 69 -8.16 13.18 14.50
N GLN A 70 -9.00 14.20 14.68
CA GLN A 70 -9.95 14.62 13.63
C GLN A 70 -9.31 14.93 12.28
N PRO A 71 -8.18 15.67 12.19
CA PRO A 71 -7.52 15.92 10.92
C PRO A 71 -7.03 14.65 10.20
N LEU A 72 -6.74 13.57 10.93
CA LEU A 72 -6.38 12.27 10.33
C LEU A 72 -7.61 11.58 9.76
N ARG A 73 -8.73 11.65 10.48
CA ARG A 73 -10.02 11.11 10.07
C ARG A 73 -10.53 11.80 8.80
N ASP A 74 -10.45 13.12 8.75
CA ASP A 74 -10.85 13.95 7.59
C ASP A 74 -10.01 13.68 6.34
N ARG A 75 -8.74 13.29 6.51
CA ARG A 75 -7.85 12.87 5.41
C ARG A 75 -8.12 11.43 4.91
N GLY A 76 -9.11 10.74 5.47
CA GLY A 76 -9.44 9.37 5.09
C GLY A 76 -8.45 8.32 5.59
N CYS A 77 -7.63 8.64 6.59
CA CYS A 77 -6.81 7.65 7.26
C CYS A 77 -7.69 6.70 8.08
N SER A 78 -7.28 5.44 8.21
CA SER A 78 -7.97 4.44 9.04
C SER A 78 -7.22 4.24 10.36
N GLN A 79 -7.95 4.14 11.47
CA GLN A 79 -7.34 3.80 12.75
C GLN A 79 -6.94 2.33 12.75
N VAL A 80 -5.70 2.05 13.14
CA VAL A 80 -5.12 0.69 13.20
C VAL A 80 -4.77 0.26 14.62
N GLY A 81 -4.78 1.17 15.58
CA GLY A 81 -4.48 0.87 16.98
C GLY A 81 -5.08 1.89 17.94
N SER A 82 -5.34 1.43 19.17
CA SER A 82 -5.76 2.27 20.30
C SER A 82 -5.17 1.68 21.58
N SER A 83 -4.41 2.48 22.32
CA SER A 83 -3.85 2.10 23.62
C SER A 83 -4.30 3.09 24.69
N CYS A 84 -4.51 2.63 25.91
CA CYS A 84 -4.73 3.50 27.05
C CYS A 84 -3.38 3.94 27.62
N ILE A 85 -3.14 5.25 27.71
CA ILE A 85 -1.88 5.79 28.22
C ILE A 85 -2.05 6.52 29.55
N ASP A 86 -3.28 6.83 29.96
CA ASP A 86 -3.59 7.37 31.28
C ASP A 86 -4.87 6.72 31.82
N THR A 87 -4.81 6.17 33.04
CA THR A 87 -5.91 5.46 33.70
C THR A 87 -6.16 6.09 35.05
N ASN A 88 -7.42 6.40 35.35
CA ASN A 88 -7.78 6.97 36.64
C ASN A 88 -7.73 5.92 37.78
N PRO A 89 -7.78 6.35 39.06
CA PRO A 89 -7.77 5.44 40.20
C PRO A 89 -8.96 4.46 40.27
N LEU A 90 -10.03 4.69 39.49
CA LEU A 90 -11.20 3.81 39.38
C LEU A 90 -11.05 2.78 38.25
N GLY A 91 -9.92 2.80 37.52
CA GLY A 91 -9.63 1.89 36.41
C GLY A 91 -10.18 2.31 35.05
N ALA A 92 -10.76 3.52 34.93
CA ALA A 92 -11.24 4.03 33.65
C ALA A 92 -10.11 4.75 32.89
N CYS A 93 -10.01 4.51 31.58
CA CYS A 93 -9.04 5.19 30.73
C CYS A 93 -9.41 6.66 30.53
N MET A 94 -8.49 7.55 30.87
CA MET A 94 -8.65 8.99 30.71
C MET A 94 -8.06 9.50 29.39
N LEU A 95 -6.97 8.90 28.90
CA LEU A 95 -6.31 9.31 27.66
C LEU A 95 -5.92 8.11 26.79
N HIS A 96 -6.28 8.20 25.52
CA HIS A 96 -5.97 7.17 24.53
C HIS A 96 -4.93 7.67 23.51
N GLU A 97 -3.92 6.84 23.29
CA GLU A 97 -3.02 6.96 22.13
C GLU A 97 -3.60 6.16 20.97
N GLN A 98 -3.80 6.81 19.82
CA GLN A 98 -4.38 6.20 18.63
C GLN A 98 -3.37 6.15 17.50
N THR A 99 -3.21 4.97 16.87
CA THR A 99 -2.35 4.79 15.70
C THR A 99 -3.20 4.80 14.44
N TRP A 100 -2.76 5.55 13.42
CA TRP A 100 -3.50 5.74 12.16
C TRP A 100 -2.65 5.34 10.96
N GLN A 101 -3.29 4.72 9.96
CA GLN A 101 -2.70 4.38 8.68
C GLN A 101 -3.37 5.18 7.57
N CYS A 102 -2.58 5.99 6.87
CA CYS A 102 -3.03 6.81 5.76
C CYS A 102 -2.62 6.20 4.42
N ARG A 103 -3.50 6.24 3.43
CA ARG A 103 -3.14 5.90 2.06
C ARG A 103 -2.31 7.05 1.47
N VAL A 104 -1.04 6.78 1.16
CA VAL A 104 -0.12 7.76 0.55
C VAL A 104 -0.25 7.85 -0.98
N ALA A 105 -0.77 6.80 -1.62
CA ALA A 105 -1.10 6.78 -3.04
C ALA A 105 -2.16 5.70 -3.32
N SER A 106 -3.00 5.93 -4.34
CA SER A 106 -3.73 4.84 -4.98
C SER A 106 -2.72 3.91 -5.65
N GLY A 107 -2.88 2.59 -5.50
CA GLY A 107 -2.04 1.64 -6.23
C GLY A 107 -2.18 1.90 -7.72
N SER A 108 -1.07 2.11 -8.41
CA SER A 108 -1.05 2.13 -9.87
C SER A 108 -0.85 0.71 -10.37
N THR A 109 -1.74 0.27 -11.25
CA THR A 109 -1.53 -0.95 -12.01
C THR A 109 -0.73 -0.57 -13.25
N SER A 110 0.53 -0.98 -13.32
CA SER A 110 1.28 -0.95 -14.57
C SER A 110 1.06 -2.27 -15.29
N THR A 111 0.70 -2.19 -16.57
CA THR A 111 0.72 -3.36 -17.45
C THR A 111 2.18 -3.69 -17.71
N ILE A 112 2.76 -4.59 -16.90
CA ILE A 112 4.04 -5.19 -17.22
C ILE A 112 3.76 -6.22 -18.32
N THR A 113 4.25 -5.95 -19.52
CA THR A 113 4.31 -6.96 -20.59
C THR A 113 5.28 -8.04 -20.11
N ASN A 114 4.74 -9.11 -19.53
CA ASN A 114 5.51 -10.26 -19.11
C ASN A 114 5.90 -11.05 -20.37
N CYS A 115 7.08 -10.77 -20.92
CA CYS A 115 7.64 -11.51 -22.06
C CYS A 115 8.11 -12.93 -21.68
N GLY A 116 7.98 -13.35 -20.40
CA GLY A 116 8.41 -14.67 -19.92
C GLY A 116 7.63 -15.84 -20.50
N GLY A 117 6.43 -15.60 -21.05
CA GLY A 117 5.69 -16.60 -21.83
C GLY A 117 6.22 -16.79 -23.27
N GLN A 118 7.15 -15.94 -23.71
CA GLN A 118 7.65 -15.91 -25.09
C GLN A 118 9.16 -16.14 -25.15
N GLN A 119 9.74 -16.83 -24.16
CA GLN A 119 11.17 -17.09 -24.12
C GLN A 119 11.45 -18.58 -23.83
N PHE A 120 12.21 -19.22 -24.72
CA PHE A 120 12.76 -20.56 -24.49
C PHE A 120 14.25 -20.43 -24.21
N CYS A 121 14.71 -20.99 -23.08
CA CYS A 121 16.12 -20.93 -22.66
C CYS A 121 16.78 -22.31 -22.73
N LEU A 122 17.96 -22.38 -23.34
CA LEU A 122 18.85 -23.53 -23.32
C LEU A 122 20.24 -23.08 -22.83
N ASP A 123 20.76 -23.70 -21.77
CA ASP A 123 22.09 -23.41 -21.19
C ASP A 123 22.35 -21.92 -20.88
N GLY A 124 21.33 -21.21 -20.35
CA GLY A 124 21.44 -19.79 -20.01
C GLY A 124 21.39 -18.84 -21.21
N HIS A 125 21.28 -19.38 -22.43
CA HIS A 125 20.99 -18.62 -23.64
C HIS A 125 19.50 -18.71 -23.96
N CYS A 126 18.86 -17.56 -24.00
CA CYS A 126 17.43 -17.48 -24.13
C CYS A 126 17.03 -16.85 -25.47
N PHE A 127 16.06 -17.48 -26.14
CA PHE A 127 15.58 -17.09 -27.46
C PHE A 127 14.11 -16.67 -27.40
N ASP A 128 13.77 -15.66 -28.19
CA ASP A 128 12.40 -15.16 -28.33
C ASP A 128 11.55 -16.12 -29.19
N THR A 129 10.50 -16.67 -28.59
CA THR A 129 9.50 -17.55 -29.21
C THR A 129 8.19 -16.84 -29.52
N GLY A 130 8.15 -15.51 -29.41
CA GLY A 130 6.95 -14.71 -29.67
C GLY A 130 6.55 -14.58 -31.14
N ASN A 131 7.37 -15.08 -32.05
CA ASN A 131 7.08 -15.08 -33.48
C ASN A 131 6.13 -16.22 -33.86
N ALA A 132 5.31 -16.01 -34.89
CA ALA A 132 4.45 -17.06 -35.43
C ALA A 132 5.30 -18.24 -35.94
N PRO A 133 4.95 -19.49 -35.63
CA PRO A 133 5.65 -20.66 -36.15
C PRO A 133 5.67 -20.67 -37.68
N ASP A 134 6.81 -21.02 -38.27
CA ASP A 134 6.95 -21.17 -39.71
C ASP A 134 6.03 -22.33 -40.19
N ALA A 135 5.04 -22.00 -41.01
CA ALA A 135 4.06 -22.96 -41.52
C ALA A 135 4.63 -23.90 -42.60
N ASP A 136 5.84 -23.63 -43.08
CA ASP A 136 6.50 -24.36 -44.14
C ASP A 136 7.54 -25.34 -43.61
N PHE A 137 7.98 -25.25 -42.34
CA PHE A 137 8.92 -26.21 -41.75
C PHE A 137 8.44 -27.66 -41.91
N ALA A 138 7.19 -27.94 -41.53
CA ALA A 138 6.60 -29.28 -41.71
C ALA A 138 6.50 -29.67 -43.20
N LYS A 139 6.24 -28.71 -44.10
CA LYS A 139 6.19 -28.97 -45.54
C LYS A 139 7.57 -29.29 -46.11
N MET A 140 8.62 -28.62 -45.66
CA MET A 140 9.99 -28.87 -46.09
C MET A 140 10.50 -30.23 -45.60
N VAL A 141 10.22 -30.57 -44.34
CA VAL A 141 10.49 -31.93 -43.81
C VAL A 141 9.72 -32.98 -44.62
N THR A 142 8.43 -32.75 -44.88
CA THR A 142 7.62 -33.65 -45.72
C THR A 142 8.19 -33.77 -47.14
N ALA A 143 8.62 -32.66 -47.74
CA ALA A 143 9.20 -32.64 -49.09
C ALA A 143 10.53 -33.40 -49.16
N LEU A 144 11.38 -33.29 -48.14
CA LEU A 144 12.63 -34.05 -48.03
C LEU A 144 12.37 -35.56 -47.92
N GLU A 145 11.35 -35.98 -47.16
CA GLU A 145 10.96 -37.39 -47.10
C GLU A 145 10.34 -37.90 -48.41
N VAL A 146 9.52 -37.08 -49.08
CA VAL A 146 9.00 -37.39 -50.41
C VAL A 146 10.15 -37.54 -51.41
N GLN A 147 11.16 -36.66 -51.37
CA GLN A 147 12.33 -36.77 -52.22
C GLN A 147 13.13 -38.06 -51.93
N ARG A 148 13.30 -38.43 -50.65
CA ARG A 148 13.96 -39.67 -50.26
C ARG A 148 13.24 -40.91 -50.79
N GLU A 149 11.92 -40.97 -50.68
CA GLU A 149 11.13 -42.08 -51.22
C GLU A 149 11.09 -42.06 -52.75
N ALA A 150 10.96 -40.89 -53.38
CA ALA A 150 11.02 -40.77 -54.84
C ALA A 150 12.36 -41.30 -55.38
N GLY A 151 13.48 -41.02 -54.70
CA GLY A 151 14.80 -41.57 -55.05
C GLY A 151 14.88 -43.11 -54.92
N LYS A 152 14.03 -43.74 -54.11
CA LYS A 152 13.93 -45.19 -53.99
C LYS A 152 13.08 -45.82 -55.10
N TYR A 153 12.01 -45.16 -55.50
CA TYR A 153 11.06 -45.67 -56.49
C TYR A 153 11.36 -45.22 -57.94
N VAL A 154 12.27 -44.27 -58.14
CA VAL A 154 12.66 -43.81 -59.47
C VAL A 154 13.50 -44.86 -60.20
N ASP A 155 13.13 -45.15 -61.44
CA ASP A 155 13.97 -45.94 -62.33
C ASP A 155 15.24 -45.13 -62.69
N PRO A 156 16.45 -45.62 -62.40
CA PRO A 156 17.70 -44.88 -62.61
C PRO A 156 18.03 -44.65 -64.09
N THR A 157 17.38 -45.36 -65.02
CA THR A 157 17.60 -45.25 -66.46
C THR A 157 16.58 -44.37 -67.16
N THR A 158 15.31 -44.46 -66.75
CA THR A 158 14.21 -43.76 -67.40
C THR A 158 13.71 -42.55 -66.61
N LEU A 159 14.19 -42.36 -65.38
CA LEU A 159 13.86 -41.25 -64.46
C LEU A 159 12.35 -41.06 -64.22
N VAL A 160 11.55 -42.10 -64.42
CA VAL A 160 10.11 -42.09 -64.17
C VAL A 160 9.77 -42.71 -62.82
N VAL A 161 8.97 -41.99 -62.02
CA VAL A 161 8.52 -42.42 -60.69
C VAL A 161 7.20 -43.19 -60.76
N PHE A 162 6.34 -42.86 -61.73
CA PHE A 162 5.05 -43.53 -61.93
C PHE A 162 4.97 -44.07 -63.36
N GLN A 163 5.27 -45.36 -63.52
CA GLN A 163 4.91 -46.07 -64.74
C GLN A 163 3.45 -46.52 -64.64
N GLY A 164 2.54 -45.65 -65.06
CA GLY A 164 1.15 -46.03 -65.29
C GLY A 164 1.03 -46.84 -66.58
N TYR A 165 0.13 -47.81 -66.61
CA TYR A 165 -0.27 -48.47 -67.86
C TYR A 165 -1.50 -47.73 -68.43
N ASP A 166 -1.47 -47.38 -69.73
CA ASP A 166 -2.62 -46.75 -70.41
C ASP A 166 -3.79 -47.72 -70.49
N ASN A 167 -4.71 -47.62 -69.53
CA ASN A 167 -5.96 -48.37 -69.49
C ASN A 167 -7.09 -47.45 -69.93
N ARG A 168 -7.48 -47.54 -71.20
CA ARG A 168 -8.64 -46.81 -71.71
C ARG A 168 -9.89 -47.66 -71.61
N CYS A 169 -10.91 -47.14 -70.93
CA CYS A 169 -12.24 -47.72 -71.06
C CYS A 169 -12.72 -47.54 -72.51
N ARG A 170 -13.08 -48.64 -73.16
CA ARG A 170 -13.75 -48.63 -74.45
C ARG A 170 -14.91 -49.61 -74.38
N LYS A 171 -16.10 -49.14 -74.75
CA LYS A 171 -17.26 -50.02 -75.00
C LYS A 171 -16.93 -50.93 -76.18
N LYS A 172 -16.61 -52.19 -75.90
CA LYS A 172 -16.45 -53.22 -76.94
C LYS A 172 -17.81 -53.80 -77.32
N LEU A 173 -17.86 -54.34 -78.55
CA LEU A 173 -19.04 -54.78 -79.30
C LEU A 173 -20.18 -55.33 -78.40
N PHE A 174 -21.36 -54.71 -78.49
CA PHE A 174 -22.56 -54.98 -77.71
C PHE A 174 -22.49 -54.78 -76.18
N GLY A 175 -21.47 -54.08 -75.67
CA GLY A 175 -21.42 -53.68 -74.26
C GLY A 175 -21.02 -54.80 -73.29
N LEU A 176 -20.40 -55.88 -73.80
CA LEU A 176 -19.98 -57.03 -72.98
C LEU A 176 -18.82 -56.71 -72.02
N VAL A 177 -18.05 -55.65 -72.28
CA VAL A 177 -17.07 -55.10 -71.35
C VAL A 177 -17.32 -53.59 -71.28
N ASN A 178 -17.95 -53.17 -70.18
CA ASN A 178 -18.04 -51.79 -69.74
C ASN A 178 -17.07 -51.66 -68.56
N CYS A 179 -16.02 -50.86 -68.72
CA CYS A 179 -15.23 -50.38 -67.58
C CYS A 179 -15.76 -49.00 -67.15
#